data_AF-A0A2P5W716-F1
#
_entry.id   AF-A0A2P5W716-F1
#
_cell.length_a   1.000
_cell.length_b   1.000
_cell.length_c   1.000
_cell.angle_alpha   90.00
_cell.angle_beta   90.00
_cell.angle_gamma   90.00
#
_symmetry.space_group_name_H-M   'P 1'
#
loop_
_entity.id
_entity.type
_entity.pdbx_description
1 polymer ?
#
loop_
_entity_poly.entity_id
_entity_poly.type
_entity_poly.pdbx_seq_one_letter_code
_entity_poly.pdbx_strand_id
1 'polypeptide(L)'
;MIENVVIKEAKKYQEYMKKFSIPELISISVSLKPSSFITWEKLGESMKQKYEQPLHYLTQLLLKQWDESSGNSINNNNVEVMVMKKQPIGNVIDPRTVEAIVRIIKNFNRQFVAHHYC
;
A
#
# COMPACT_ATOMS: atom_id res chain seq x y z
N MET A 1 6.33 31.54 1.72
CA MET A 1 4.91 31.43 2.12
C MET A 1 4.35 30.02 1.90
N ILE A 2 4.57 29.39 0.74
CA ILE A 2 4.03 28.05 0.38
C ILE A 2 4.56 26.92 1.29
N GLU A 3 5.85 26.94 1.63
CA GLU A 3 6.49 25.91 2.48
C GLU A 3 5.81 25.76 3.85
N ASN A 4 5.44 26.88 4.47
CA ASN A 4 4.70 26.88 5.73
C ASN A 4 3.26 26.34 5.59
N VAL A 5 2.67 26.37 4.39
CA VAL A 5 1.36 25.77 4.13
C VAL A 5 1.49 24.27 4.01
N VAL A 6 2.47 23.78 3.24
CA VAL A 6 2.73 22.33 3.06
C VAL A 6 3.03 21.66 4.41
N ILE A 7 3.90 22.24 5.24
CA ILE A 7 4.23 21.68 6.56
C ILE A 7 2.98 21.59 7.46
N LYS A 8 2.10 22.60 7.43
CA LYS A 8 0.85 22.60 8.21
C LYS A 8 -0.11 21.51 7.74
N GLU A 9 -0.27 21.34 6.42
CA GLU A 9 -1.13 20.30 5.85
C GLU A 9 -0.57 18.91 6.10
N ALA A 10 0.74 18.71 5.96
CA ALA A 10 1.42 17.46 6.29
C ALA A 10 1.25 17.07 7.77
N LYS A 11 1.31 18.06 8.67
CA LYS A 11 1.02 17.84 10.10
C LYS A 11 -0.42 17.39 10.33
N LYS A 12 -1.40 18.11 9.77
CA LYS A 12 -2.82 17.75 9.85
C LYS A 12 -3.08 16.36 9.27
N TYR A 13 -2.44 16.04 8.15
CA TYR A 13 -2.52 14.74 7.50
C TYR A 13 -2.01 13.63 8.43
N GLN A 14 -0.85 13.82 9.04
CA GLN A 14 -0.28 12.82 9.96
C GLN A 14 -1.15 12.63 11.20
N GLU A 15 -1.68 13.72 11.77
CA GLU A 15 -2.61 13.67 12.90
C GLU A 15 -3.93 12.96 12.51
N TYR A 16 -4.44 13.19 11.29
CA TYR A 16 -5.60 12.48 10.76
C TYR A 16 -5.32 10.99 10.59
N MET A 17 -4.18 10.62 10.02
CA MET A 17 -3.80 9.23 9.77
C MET A 17 -3.62 8.41 11.06
N LYS A 18 -3.20 9.05 12.16
CA LYS A 18 -3.09 8.44 13.49
C LYS A 18 -4.44 8.04 14.11
N LYS A 19 -5.55 8.64 13.69
CA LYS A 19 -6.90 8.33 14.22
C LYS A 19 -7.39 6.94 13.84
N PHE A 20 -6.85 6.38 12.76
CA PHE A 20 -7.22 5.04 12.32
C PHE A 20 -6.42 4.00 13.09
N SER A 21 -7.02 3.47 14.15
CA SER A 21 -6.47 2.38 14.96
C SER A 21 -6.33 1.09 14.16
N ILE A 22 -5.48 0.20 14.71
CA ILE A 22 -5.26 -1.16 14.21
C ILE A 22 -6.59 -1.92 14.38
N PRO A 23 -7.17 -2.52 13.32
CA PRO A 23 -8.22 -3.50 13.50
C PRO A 23 -7.70 -4.63 14.39
N GLU A 24 -8.43 -4.94 15.46
CA GLU A 24 -8.05 -5.92 16.47
C GLU A 24 -7.66 -7.28 15.86
N LEU A 25 -6.79 -7.99 16.58
CA LEU A 25 -6.04 -9.21 16.27
C LEU A 25 -6.43 -10.05 15.03
N ILE A 26 -5.38 -10.58 14.40
CA ILE A 26 -5.27 -11.45 13.20
C ILE A 26 -6.25 -12.64 13.10
N SER A 27 -7.02 -12.96 14.14
CA SER A 27 -7.92 -14.10 14.11
C SER A 27 -9.16 -13.83 13.26
N ILE A 28 -9.17 -14.42 12.06
CA ILE A 28 -10.33 -14.59 11.16
C ILE A 28 -10.59 -13.38 10.23
N SER A 29 -9.56 -12.69 9.73
CA SER A 29 -9.78 -11.89 8.51
C SER A 29 -9.97 -12.85 7.33
N VAL A 30 -11.15 -12.86 6.70
CA VAL A 30 -11.38 -13.51 5.40
C VAL A 30 -10.31 -13.00 4.45
N SER A 31 -9.34 -13.84 4.08
CA SER A 31 -8.22 -13.45 3.22
C SER A 31 -8.74 -12.87 1.91
N LEU A 32 -8.09 -11.84 1.38
CA LEU A 32 -8.31 -11.47 -0.03
C LEU A 32 -8.09 -12.71 -0.91
N LYS A 33 -8.95 -12.91 -1.92
CA LYS A 33 -8.83 -14.07 -2.82
C LYS A 33 -7.50 -13.97 -3.58
N PRO A 34 -6.71 -15.06 -3.67
CA PRO A 34 -5.37 -15.04 -4.25
C PRO A 34 -5.28 -14.48 -5.68
N SER A 35 -6.34 -14.67 -6.48
CA SER A 35 -6.40 -14.27 -7.88
C SER A 35 -6.82 -12.80 -8.11
N SER A 36 -7.08 -12.02 -7.07
CA SER A 36 -7.76 -10.71 -7.21
C SER A 36 -6.82 -9.54 -7.51
N PHE A 37 -5.50 -9.70 -7.29
CA PHE A 37 -4.54 -8.61 -7.44
C PHE A 37 -3.33 -9.05 -8.25
N ILE A 38 -3.06 -8.30 -9.32
CA ILE A 38 -1.90 -8.48 -10.20
C ILE A 38 -0.75 -7.55 -9.76
N THR A 39 -1.07 -6.45 -9.07
CA THR A 39 -0.13 -5.41 -8.66
C THR A 39 -0.31 -5.05 -7.18
N TRP A 40 0.74 -4.52 -6.55
CA TRP A 40 0.77 -4.09 -5.16
C TRP A 40 -0.16 -2.88 -4.95
N GLU A 41 -0.26 -1.98 -5.92
CA GLU A 41 -1.23 -0.89 -5.91
C GLU A 41 -2.68 -1.42 -5.86
N LYS A 42 -3.05 -2.40 -6.69
CA LYS A 42 -4.39 -3.01 -6.68
C LYS A 42 -4.72 -3.74 -5.38
N LEU A 43 -3.73 -4.39 -4.77
CA LEU A 43 -3.87 -4.93 -3.42
C LEU A 43 -4.18 -3.81 -2.42
N GLY A 44 -3.42 -2.71 -2.48
CA GLY A 44 -3.64 -1.55 -1.64
C GLY A 44 -5.04 -0.96 -1.76
N GLU A 45 -5.55 -0.82 -2.99
CA GLU A 45 -6.92 -0.40 -3.27
C GLU A 45 -7.96 -1.38 -2.69
N SER A 46 -7.74 -2.68 -2.89
CA SER A 46 -8.61 -3.73 -2.34
C SER A 46 -8.66 -3.68 -0.82
N MET A 47 -7.52 -3.44 -0.16
CA MET A 47 -7.47 -3.25 1.29
C MET A 47 -8.16 -1.96 1.73
N LYS A 48 -8.02 -0.86 1.00
CA LYS A 48 -8.72 0.40 1.30
C LYS A 48 -10.24 0.21 1.27
N GLN A 49 -10.74 -0.53 0.29
CA GLN A 49 -12.17 -0.87 0.17
C GLN A 49 -12.62 -1.82 1.28
N LYS A 50 -11.94 -2.95 1.45
CA LYS A 50 -12.29 -4.00 2.43
C LYS A 50 -12.31 -3.50 3.87
N TYR A 51 -11.35 -2.65 4.24
CA TYR A 51 -11.21 -2.15 5.60
C TYR A 51 -11.83 -0.77 5.81
N GLU A 52 -12.39 -0.15 4.77
CA GLU A 52 -12.95 1.20 4.80
C GLU A 52 -11.99 2.23 5.42
N GLN A 53 -10.69 2.04 5.18
CA GLN A 53 -9.63 2.84 5.79
C GLN A 53 -8.64 3.33 4.73
N PRO A 54 -8.25 4.62 4.76
CA PRO A 54 -7.29 5.15 3.80
C PRO A 54 -5.92 4.49 3.95
N LEU A 55 -5.17 4.36 2.85
CA LEU A 55 -3.75 4.04 2.90
C LEU A 55 -2.94 5.29 3.23
N HIS A 56 -1.87 5.12 4.00
CA HIS A 56 -0.91 6.20 4.22
C HIS A 56 -0.19 6.55 2.92
N TYR A 57 0.21 7.81 2.72
CA TYR A 57 0.89 8.33 1.53
C TYR A 57 2.14 7.52 1.22
N LEU A 58 3.04 7.39 2.20
CA LEU A 58 4.25 6.57 2.08
C LEU A 58 3.97 5.09 1.81
N THR A 59 2.83 4.55 2.24
CA THR A 59 2.44 3.18 1.89
C THR A 59 2.06 3.11 0.42
N GLN A 60 1.27 4.06 -0.09
CA GLN A 60 0.91 4.11 -1.52
C GLN A 60 2.15 4.26 -2.40
N LEU A 61 3.09 5.14 -2.00
CA LEU A 61 4.35 5.33 -2.71
C LEU A 61 5.18 4.03 -2.76
N LEU A 62 5.28 3.32 -1.64
CA LEU A 62 6.02 2.05 -1.58
C LEU A 62 5.39 0.96 -2.45
N LEU A 63 4.06 0.82 -2.44
CA LEU A 63 3.37 -0.18 -3.26
C LEU A 63 3.63 0.09 -4.75
N LYS A 64 3.60 1.35 -5.17
CA LYS A 64 3.95 1.75 -6.53
C LYS A 64 5.42 1.42 -6.87
N GLN A 65 6.35 1.71 -5.97
CA GLN A 65 7.77 1.36 -6.16
C GLN A 65 7.99 -0.16 -6.31
N TRP A 66 7.23 -0.99 -5.59
CA TRP A 66 7.26 -2.44 -5.76
C TRP A 66 6.68 -2.92 -7.08
N ASP A 67 5.66 -2.25 -7.61
CA ASP A 67 5.13 -2.53 -8.94
C ASP A 67 6.12 -2.14 -10.04
N GLU A 68 6.82 -1.02 -9.87
CA GLU A 68 7.89 -0.59 -10.77
C GLU A 68 9.09 -1.54 -10.75
N SER A 69 9.54 -1.96 -9.56
CA SER A 69 10.69 -2.87 -9.42
C SER A 69 10.40 -4.31 -9.87
N SER A 70 9.15 -4.75 -9.81
CA SER A 70 8.73 -6.08 -10.26
C SER A 70 8.45 -6.19 -11.76
N GLY A 71 8.63 -5.10 -12.53
CA GLY A 71 8.27 -5.05 -13.96
C GLY A 71 6.75 -5.06 -14.20
N ASN A 72 5.95 -4.92 -13.14
CA ASN A 72 4.50 -4.87 -13.19
C ASN A 72 3.96 -3.49 -13.58
N SER A 73 4.81 -2.46 -13.65
CA SER A 73 4.49 -1.13 -14.18
C SER A 73 3.77 -1.20 -15.53
N ILE A 74 2.77 -0.33 -15.71
CA ILE A 74 1.97 -0.21 -16.94
C ILE A 74 2.78 0.47 -18.06
N ASN A 75 3.89 1.15 -17.75
CA ASN A 75 4.62 2.03 -18.68
C ASN A 75 5.79 1.39 -19.45
N ASN A 76 5.97 0.07 -19.37
CA ASN A 76 7.09 -0.56 -20.08
C ASN A 76 6.66 -0.93 -21.51
N ASN A 77 6.85 -0.01 -22.45
CA ASN A 77 6.70 -0.20 -23.91
C ASN A 77 7.72 -1.21 -24.51
N ASN A 78 8.47 -1.92 -23.67
CA ASN A 78 9.47 -2.89 -24.07
C ASN A 78 8.80 -4.27 -24.14
N VAL A 79 8.58 -4.73 -25.37
CA VAL A 79 7.93 -6.00 -25.73
C VAL A 79 8.57 -7.23 -25.02
N GLU A 80 9.85 -7.16 -24.65
CA GLU A 80 10.55 -8.24 -23.92
C GLU A 80 10.09 -8.40 -22.45
N VAL A 81 9.66 -7.33 -21.77
CA VAL A 81 9.17 -7.40 -20.37
C VAL A 81 7.77 -7.99 -20.30
N MET A 82 6.98 -7.88 -21.38
CA MET A 82 5.63 -8.47 -21.50
C MET A 82 5.65 -10.01 -21.41
N VAL A 83 6.78 -10.66 -21.67
CA VAL A 83 6.92 -12.12 -21.77
C VAL A 83 7.26 -12.78 -20.43
N MET A 84 7.88 -12.05 -19.49
CA MET A 84 7.96 -12.48 -18.09
C MET A 84 6.58 -12.27 -17.47
N LYS A 85 5.71 -13.28 -17.62
CA LYS A 85 4.33 -13.33 -17.11
C LYS A 85 4.20 -12.49 -15.83
N LYS A 86 3.41 -11.41 -15.88
CA LYS A 86 2.92 -10.69 -14.70
C LYS A 86 2.13 -11.69 -13.84
N GLN A 87 2.84 -12.51 -13.08
CA GLN A 87 2.21 -13.47 -12.18
C GLN A 87 1.56 -12.64 -11.08
N PRO A 88 0.27 -12.88 -10.77
CA PRO A 88 -0.36 -12.28 -9.61
C PRO A 88 0.53 -12.41 -8.39
N ILE A 89 0.70 -11.35 -7.60
CA ILE A 89 1.53 -11.38 -6.38
C ILE A 89 1.03 -12.50 -5.45
N GLY A 90 -0.27 -12.75 -5.41
CA GLY A 90 -0.90 -13.85 -4.66
C GLY A 90 -0.52 -15.26 -5.12
N ASN A 91 0.11 -15.40 -6.29
CA ASN A 91 0.68 -16.67 -6.78
C ASN A 91 2.13 -16.86 -6.34
N VAL A 92 2.85 -15.78 -6.02
CA VAL A 92 4.26 -15.82 -5.57
C VAL A 92 4.36 -15.85 -4.05
N ILE A 93 3.49 -15.11 -3.36
CA ILE A 93 3.45 -14.99 -1.90
C ILE A 93 2.01 -15.26 -1.44
N ASP A 94 1.83 -16.01 -0.34
CA ASP A 94 0.50 -16.26 0.23
C ASP A 94 -0.24 -14.92 0.45
N PRO A 95 -1.50 -14.78 -0.03
CA PRO A 95 -2.23 -13.53 0.07
C PRO A 95 -2.40 -13.00 1.50
N ARG A 96 -2.46 -13.86 2.51
CA ARG A 96 -2.53 -13.44 3.92
C ARG A 96 -1.21 -12.81 4.35
N THR A 97 -0.08 -13.36 3.89
CA THR A 97 1.25 -12.79 4.13
C THR A 97 1.37 -11.42 3.47
N VAL A 98 0.97 -11.31 2.21
CA VAL A 98 0.96 -10.05 1.45
C VAL A 98 0.11 -8.98 2.14
N GLU A 99 -1.11 -9.34 2.53
CA GLU A 99 -2.04 -8.45 3.24
C GLU A 99 -1.49 -8.03 4.61
N ALA A 100 -0.84 -8.96 5.34
CA ALA A 100 -0.19 -8.68 6.61
C ALA A 100 0.98 -7.69 6.47
N ILE A 101 1.83 -7.86 5.45
CA ILE A 101 2.96 -6.96 5.18
C ILE A 101 2.46 -5.53 4.97
N VAL A 102 1.48 -5.34 4.07
CA VAL A 102 0.94 -4.00 3.77
C VAL A 102 0.30 -3.39 5.01
N ARG A 103 -0.40 -4.18 5.83
CA ARG A 103 -1.01 -3.72 7.08
C ARG A 103 0.04 -3.26 8.10
N ILE A 104 1.12 -4.02 8.27
CA ILE A 104 2.22 -3.68 9.18
C ILE A 104 2.87 -2.37 8.74
N ILE A 105 3.23 -2.24 7.47
CA ILE A 105 3.87 -1.03 6.92
C ILE A 105 2.95 0.18 7.05
N LYS A 106 1.66 0.03 6.70
CA LYS A 106 0.65 1.07 6.87
C LYS A 106 0.55 1.54 8.32
N ASN A 107 0.53 0.63 9.27
CA ASN A 107 0.49 0.97 10.69
C ASN A 107 1.77 1.68 11.14
N PHE A 108 2.94 1.18 10.72
CA PHE A 108 4.21 1.82 11.00
C PHE A 108 4.21 3.29 10.53
N ASN A 109 3.77 3.51 9.28
CA ASN A 109 3.72 4.83 8.69
C ASN A 109 2.75 5.78 9.43
N ARG A 110 1.59 5.28 9.87
CA ARG A 110 0.64 6.08 10.67
C ARG A 110 1.21 6.50 12.02
N GLN A 111 1.90 5.59 12.71
CA GLN A 111 2.30 5.82 14.10
C GLN A 111 3.63 6.57 14.22
N PHE A 112 4.62 6.18 13.42
CA PHE A 112 6.01 6.53 13.67
C PHE A 112 6.58 7.56 12.69
N VAL A 113 6.05 7.66 11.47
CA VAL A 113 6.57 8.62 10.49
C VAL A 113 6.26 10.05 10.94
N ALA A 114 7.28 10.89 10.89
CA ALA A 114 7.15 12.31 11.11
C ALA A 114 6.54 13.00 9.89
N HIS A 115 5.68 13.99 10.15
CA HIS A 115 4.95 14.74 9.13
C HIS A 115 5.81 15.36 8.02
N HIS A 116 7.09 15.66 8.24
CA HIS A 116 7.96 16.22 7.20
C HIS A 116 8.30 15.24 6.06
N TYR A 117 7.95 13.97 6.19
CA TYR A 117 8.05 12.97 5.12
C TYR A 117 6.71 12.74 4.38
N CYS A 118 5.66 13.50 4.70
CA CYS A 118 4.33 13.38 4.10
C CYS A 118 4.05 14.58 3.19
#